data_AF-A0A547PNJ8-F1
#
_entry.id   AF-A0A547PNJ8-F1
#
_cell.length_a   1.000
_cell.length_b   1.000
_cell.length_c   1.000
_cell.angle_alpha   90.00
_cell.angle_beta   90.00
_cell.angle_gamma   90.00
#
_symmetry.space_group_name_H-M   'P 1'
#
loop_
_entity.id
_entity.type
_entity.pdbx_description
1 polymer ?
#
loop_
_entity_poly.entity_id
_entity_poly.type
_entity_poly.pdbx_seq_one_letter_code
_entity_poly.pdbx_strand_id
1 'polypeptide(L)'
;MSRFRWVSTIAPRFCSGTQILTPAGPRFIEELAVGNLVRTADGEALPLLRVRATRLSPRHLYICPHRCSVRIWTGAFVARYL
;
A
#
# COMPACT_ATOMS: atom_id res chain seq x y z
N MET A 1 18.40 -23.37 -1.39
CA MET A 1 17.26 -23.04 -2.28
C MET A 1 17.08 -21.53 -2.27
N SER A 2 17.47 -20.86 -3.35
CA SER A 2 17.45 -19.38 -3.43
C SER A 2 16.02 -18.89 -3.64
N ARG A 3 15.50 -18.10 -2.69
CA ARG A 3 14.15 -17.53 -2.73
C ARG A 3 14.15 -16.38 -3.72
N PHE A 4 13.56 -16.56 -4.90
CA PHE A 4 13.38 -15.47 -5.86
C PHE A 4 12.57 -14.35 -5.19
N ARG A 5 13.17 -13.16 -5.08
CA ARG A 5 12.52 -11.97 -4.56
C ARG A 5 12.05 -11.13 -5.74
N TRP A 6 10.75 -11.17 -6.02
CA TRP A 6 10.15 -10.24 -6.96
C TRP A 6 10.29 -8.81 -6.42
N VAL A 7 11.17 -8.02 -7.03
CA VAL A 7 11.28 -6.59 -6.77
C VAL A 7 10.41 -5.89 -7.81
N SER A 8 9.15 -5.67 -7.48
CA SER A 8 8.34 -4.70 -8.22
C SER A 8 8.97 -3.32 -8.03
N THR A 9 9.37 -2.67 -9.12
CA THR A 9 9.88 -1.28 -9.11
C THR A 9 8.78 -0.29 -8.74
N ILE A 10 7.51 -0.69 -8.83
CA ILE A 10 6.35 0.15 -8.51
C ILE A 10 5.81 -0.29 -7.15
N ALA A 11 6.18 0.46 -6.10
CA ALA A 11 5.52 0.35 -4.82
C ALA A 11 4.15 1.07 -4.89
N PRO A 12 3.05 0.44 -4.45
CA PRO A 12 1.76 1.11 -4.38
C PRO A 12 1.87 2.32 -3.44
N ARG A 13 1.26 3.45 -3.83
CA ARG A 13 1.12 4.63 -2.97
C ARG A 13 -0.27 4.66 -2.39
N PHE A 14 -0.36 4.94 -1.09
CA PHE A 14 -1.63 5.09 -0.40
C PHE A 14 -1.77 6.52 0.15
N CYS A 15 -3.00 6.93 0.39
CA CYS A 15 -3.30 8.18 1.08
C CYS A 15 -3.18 8.01 2.60
N SER A 16 -2.94 9.11 3.31
CA SER A 16 -3.05 9.15 4.78
C SER A 16 -4.39 8.59 5.23
N GLY A 17 -4.41 7.93 6.38
CA GLY A 17 -5.61 7.27 6.93
C GLY A 17 -5.88 5.88 6.34
N THR A 18 -5.12 5.44 5.34
CA THR A 18 -5.22 4.04 4.86
C THR A 18 -4.69 3.09 5.94
N GLN A 19 -5.48 2.09 6.31
CA GLN A 19 -5.06 1.05 7.23
C GLN A 19 -4.39 -0.12 6.49
N ILE A 20 -3.22 -0.53 6.96
CA ILE A 20 -2.45 -1.66 6.46
C ILE A 20 -2.49 -2.77 7.51
N LEU A 21 -2.78 -3.99 7.08
CA LEU A 21 -2.82 -5.14 7.98
C LEU A 21 -1.42 -5.51 8.45
N THR A 22 -1.21 -5.55 9.78
CA THR A 22 0.01 -6.05 10.42
C THR A 22 -0.30 -7.29 11.26
N PRO A 23 0.70 -8.07 11.71
CA PRO A 23 0.48 -9.18 12.63
C PRO A 23 -0.22 -8.79 13.94
N ALA A 24 -0.05 -7.55 14.41
CA ALA A 24 -0.67 -7.02 15.62
C ALA A 24 -2.06 -6.39 15.36
N GLY A 25 -2.53 -6.38 14.12
CA GLY A 25 -3.77 -5.74 13.69
C GLY A 25 -3.56 -4.63 12.65
N PRO A 26 -4.64 -4.00 12.17
CA PRO A 26 -4.55 -2.89 11.23
C PRO A 26 -3.83 -1.68 11.83
N ARG A 27 -2.98 -1.03 11.04
CA ARG A 27 -2.26 0.19 11.44
C ARG A 27 -2.32 1.24 10.34
N PHE A 28 -2.40 2.52 10.71
CA PHE A 28 -2.37 3.61 9.72
C PHE A 28 -1.03 3.66 9.00
N ILE A 29 -1.07 3.94 7.70
CA ILE A 29 0.14 3.97 6.87
C ILE A 29 1.16 5.01 7.33
N GLU A 30 0.70 6.16 7.82
CA GLU A 30 1.55 7.23 8.35
C GLU A 30 2.31 6.86 9.63
N GLU A 31 1.92 5.78 10.31
CA GLU A 31 2.60 5.28 11.51
C GLU A 31 3.61 4.16 11.22
N LEU A 32 3.65 3.66 9.98
CA LEU A 32 4.54 2.56 9.60
C LEU A 32 5.97 3.06 9.37
N ALA A 33 6.92 2.31 9.91
CA ALA A 33 8.34 2.54 9.72
C ALA A 33 9.02 1.36 9.00
N VAL A 34 10.22 1.63 8.46
CA VAL A 34 11.11 0.56 7.97
C VAL A 34 11.32 -0.47 9.07
N GLY A 35 11.26 -1.76 8.70
CA GLY A 35 11.36 -2.88 9.64
C GLY A 35 10.03 -3.31 10.28
N ASN A 36 8.97 -2.48 10.24
CA ASN A 36 7.65 -2.94 10.68
C ASN A 36 7.15 -4.09 9.79
N LEU A 37 6.52 -5.08 10.42
CA LEU A 37 5.95 -6.23 9.73
C LEU A 37 4.56 -5.90 9.17
N VAL A 38 4.32 -6.27 7.93
CA VAL A 38 3.01 -6.22 7.26
C VAL A 38 2.61 -7.62 6.81
N ARG A 39 1.31 -7.92 6.82
CA ARG A 39 0.79 -9.17 6.26
C ARG A 39 0.69 -9.04 4.74
N THR A 40 1.24 -10.00 4.01
CA THR A 40 1.07 -10.11 2.55
C THR A 40 -0.19 -10.89 2.22
N ALA A 41 -0.58 -10.89 0.93
CA ALA A 41 -1.71 -11.67 0.44
C ALA A 41 -1.54 -13.18 0.69
N ASP A 42 -0.30 -13.69 0.67
CA ASP A 42 0.02 -15.09 0.97
C ASP A 42 -0.06 -15.42 2.47
N GLY A 43 -0.43 -14.45 3.32
CA GLY A 43 -0.56 -14.61 4.77
C GLY A 43 0.74 -14.41 5.56
N GLU A 44 1.88 -14.32 4.87
CA GLU A 44 3.20 -14.14 5.47
C GLU A 44 3.37 -12.74 6.09
N ALA A 45 4.15 -12.65 7.16
CA ALA A 45 4.53 -11.37 7.78
C ALA A 45 5.92 -10.95 7.28
N LEU A 46 5.99 -9.87 6.48
CA LEU A 46 7.25 -9.40 5.90
C LEU A 46 7.60 -7.97 6.35
N PRO A 47 8.90 -7.65 6.49
CA PRO A 47 9.32 -6.32 6.90
C PRO A 47 9.20 -5.30 5.77
N LEU A 48 8.73 -4.10 6.10
CA LEU A 48 8.82 -2.94 5.22
C LEU A 48 10.29 -2.54 5.02
N LEU A 49 10.68 -2.40 3.76
CA LEU A 49 12.07 -2.07 3.39
C LEU A 49 12.31 -0.58 3.24
N ARG A 50 11.25 0.16 2.88
CA ARG A 50 11.31 1.57 2.55
C ARG A 50 9.95 2.20 2.75
N VAL A 51 9.95 3.41 3.28
CA VAL A 51 8.79 4.29 3.35
C VAL A 51 9.12 5.55 2.56
N ARG A 52 8.20 6.00 1.71
CA ARG A 52 8.31 7.29 1.02
C ARG A 52 6.99 8.03 1.17
N ALA A 53 7.07 9.31 1.49
CA ALA A 53 5.92 10.20 1.57
C ALA A 53 6.07 11.35 0.57
N THR A 54 4.94 11.88 0.10
CA THR A 54 4.91 13.09 -0.74
C THR A 54 3.63 13.83 -0.42
N ARG A 55 3.73 15.13 -0.13
CA ARG A 55 2.57 15.99 0.08
C ARG A 55 2.07 16.48 -1.27
N LEU A 56 0.79 16.28 -1.56
CA LEU A 56 0.12 16.81 -2.74
C LEU A 56 -0.87 17.88 -2.28
N SER A 57 -0.76 19.08 -2.86
CA SER A 57 -1.71 20.18 -2.62
C SER A 57 -2.95 20.01 -3.49
N PRO A 58 -4.09 20.61 -3.13
CA PRO A 58 -5.28 20.63 -3.99
C PRO A 58 -4.98 21.14 -5.40
N ARG A 59 -4.12 22.17 -5.53
CA ARG A 59 -3.67 22.69 -6.83
C ARG A 59 -2.89 21.66 -7.64
N HIS A 60 -2.01 20.86 -7.00
CA HIS A 60 -1.31 19.78 -7.69
C HIS A 60 -2.27 18.71 -8.22
N LEU A 61 -3.31 18.38 -7.46
CA LEU A 61 -4.34 17.42 -7.86
C LEU A 61 -5.27 17.96 -8.96
N TYR A 62 -5.59 19.25 -8.92
CA TYR A 62 -6.36 19.92 -9.96
C TYR A 62 -5.62 19.92 -11.31
N ILE A 63 -4.31 20.22 -11.31
CA ILE A 63 -3.49 20.22 -12.53
C ILE A 63 -3.21 18.78 -13.03
N CYS A 64 -3.10 17.81 -12.12
CA CYS A 64 -2.80 16.42 -12.44
C CYS A 64 -3.92 15.48 -11.94
N PRO A 65 -5.11 15.49 -12.55
CA PRO A 65 -6.26 14.72 -12.05
C PRO A 65 -6.04 13.20 -12.06
N HIS A 66 -5.18 12.70 -12.95
CA HIS A 66 -4.77 11.28 -12.99
C HIS A 66 -3.96 10.83 -11.74
N ARG A 67 -3.53 11.77 -10.88
CA ARG A 67 -2.87 11.48 -9.59
C ARG A 67 -3.82 11.50 -8.41
N CYS A 68 -5.08 11.88 -8.61
CA CYS A 68 -6.09 11.81 -7.57
C CYS A 68 -6.30 10.36 -7.15
N SER A 69 -6.50 10.15 -5.86
CA SER A 69 -6.84 8.84 -5.33
C SER A 69 -8.18 8.37 -5.90
N VAL A 70 -8.25 7.12 -6.33
CA VAL A 70 -9.50 6.43 -6.61
C VAL A 70 -10.04 5.83 -5.32
N ARG A 71 -11.34 6.01 -5.07
CA ARG A 71 -12.05 5.31 -4.01
C ARG A 71 -12.58 4.01 -4.57
N ILE A 72 -12.16 2.90 -3.97
CA ILE A 72 -12.59 1.55 -4.34
C ILE A 72 -13.59 1.10 -3.27
N TRP A 73 -14.82 0.84 -3.69
CA TRP A 73 -15.88 0.36 -2.78
C TRP A 73 -15.78 -1.15 -2.59
N THR A 74 -16.28 -1.64 -1.46
CA THR A 74 -16.45 -3.09 -1.23
C THR A 74 -17.27 -3.70 -2.37
N GLY A 75 -16.77 -4.79 -2.96
CA GLY A 75 -17.40 -5.43 -4.12
C GLY A 75 -17.04 -4.83 -5.49
N ALA A 76 -16.22 -3.76 -5.55
CA ALA A 76 -15.76 -3.20 -6.82
C ALA A 76 -14.85 -4.14 -7.62
N PHE A 77 -14.21 -5.10 -6.94
CA PHE A 77 -13.50 -6.19 -7.57
C PHE A 77 -14.24 -7.49 -7.32
N VAL A 78 -14.43 -8.26 -8.39
CA VAL A 78 -14.87 -9.65 -8.31
C VAL A 78 -13.64 -10.56 -8.39
N ALA A 79 -13.54 -11.52 -7.47
CA ALA A 79 -12.54 -12.58 -7.61
C ALA A 79 -12.98 -13.49 -8.77
N ARG A 80 -12.20 -13.53 -9.84
CA ARG A 80 -12.39 -14.49 -10.93
C ARG A 80 -11.51 -15.69 -10.62
N TYR A 81 -12.11 -16.79 -10.17
CA TYR A 81 -11.44 -18.08 -10.12
C TYR A 81 -11.32 -18.61 -11.55
N LEU A 82 -10.09 -18.72 -12.05
CA LEU A 82 -9.71 -19.50 -13.24
C LEU A 82 -8.91 -20.72 -12.78
#